data_AF-A0AAW6EZ92-F1
#
_entry.id   AF-A0AAW6EZ92-F1
#
_cell.length_a   1.000
_cell.length_b   1.000
_cell.length_c   1.000
_cell.angle_alpha   90.00
_cell.angle_beta   90.00
_cell.angle_gamma   90.00
#
_symmetry.space_group_name_H-M   'P 1'
#
loop_
_entity.id
_entity.type
_entity.pdbx_description
1 polymer ?
#
loop_
_entity_poly.entity_id
_entity_poly.type
_entity_poly.pdbx_seq_one_letter_code
_entity_poly.pdbx_strand_id
1 'polypeptide(L)'
;MSIISNLLGVVLKTIFDFIGNYGLSIIVFTIFVKVLLLPLTIKQTKSTKAMQDIQPKIKEIQETYKNKPEKQQQELMKVYQEAKINPLAGCLPLLIQMPILIGLFTVLRDPVTYGVFQDKATLATASEGFLWIKNLTQPDIILAVLSGATTFLMQMIMMPKDQQQGSMKIMTYFMSGMMLFWGFTFPAGLTLYWTVGNLFSIAQHYLVMNPLKAKLANSKEEVIDEGKHRNKK
;
A
#
# COMPACT_ATOMS: atom_id res chain seq x y z
N MET A 1 -1.67 -11.77 -23.76
CA MET A 1 -0.67 -11.33 -22.76
C MET A 1 -0.91 -9.86 -22.45
N SER A 2 -0.88 -9.46 -21.17
CA SER A 2 -1.08 -8.05 -20.79
C SER A 2 0.17 -7.24 -21.16
N ILE A 3 -0.01 -6.09 -21.82
CA ILE A 3 1.07 -5.13 -22.15
C ILE A 3 1.88 -4.77 -20.89
N ILE A 4 1.19 -4.68 -19.74
CA ILE A 4 1.78 -4.40 -18.45
C ILE A 4 2.80 -5.48 -18.08
N SER A 5 2.45 -6.76 -18.19
CA SER A 5 3.36 -7.87 -17.85
C SER A 5 4.64 -7.85 -18.69
N ASN A 6 4.52 -7.60 -20.00
CA ASN A 6 5.69 -7.52 -20.87
C ASN A 6 6.60 -6.34 -20.49
N LEU A 7 6.02 -5.18 -20.23
CA LEU A 7 6.79 -4.00 -19.79
C LEU A 7 7.50 -4.27 -18.47
N LEU A 8 6.81 -4.83 -17.48
CA LEU A 8 7.40 -5.16 -16.18
C LEU A 8 8.51 -6.22 -16.32
N GLY A 9 8.35 -7.19 -17.22
CA GLY A 9 9.37 -8.18 -17.56
C GLY A 9 10.64 -7.54 -18.11
N VAL A 10 10.52 -6.62 -19.08
CA VAL A 10 11.67 -5.88 -19.64
C VAL A 10 12.39 -5.05 -18.58
N VAL A 11 11.65 -4.36 -17.72
CA VAL A 11 12.24 -3.57 -16.63
C VAL A 11 12.99 -4.47 -15.66
N LEU A 12 12.39 -5.58 -15.23
CA LEU A 12 13.03 -6.53 -14.32
C LEU A 12 14.27 -7.17 -14.95
N LYS A 13 14.21 -7.54 -16.24
CA LYS A 13 15.36 -8.03 -17.00
C LYS A 13 16.51 -7.02 -17.01
N THR A 14 16.20 -5.76 -17.33
CA THR A 14 17.21 -4.69 -17.41
C THR A 14 17.90 -4.49 -16.07
N ILE A 15 17.14 -4.52 -14.97
CA ILE A 15 17.68 -4.45 -13.62
C ILE A 15 18.56 -5.68 -13.33
N PHE A 16 18.11 -6.87 -13.71
CA PHE A 16 18.88 -8.10 -13.53
C PHE A 16 20.18 -8.12 -14.32
N ASP A 17 20.18 -7.70 -15.58
CA ASP A 17 21.39 -7.64 -16.42
C ASP A 17 22.45 -6.71 -15.81
N PHE A 18 22.03 -5.66 -15.10
CA PHE A 18 22.94 -4.71 -14.44
C PHE A 18 23.45 -5.22 -13.09
N ILE A 19 22.61 -5.91 -12.30
CA ILE A 19 22.93 -6.32 -10.93
C ILE A 19 23.53 -7.74 -10.86
N GLY A 20 23.10 -8.65 -11.74
CA GLY A 20 23.50 -10.06 -11.76
C GLY A 20 22.92 -10.92 -10.63
N ASN A 21 22.06 -10.36 -9.76
CA ASN A 21 21.42 -11.08 -8.66
C ASN A 21 19.90 -10.91 -8.69
N TYR A 22 19.16 -12.02 -8.74
CA TYR A 22 17.71 -11.97 -8.95
C TYR A 22 16.95 -11.40 -7.76
N GLY A 23 17.33 -11.74 -6.53
CA GLY A 23 16.68 -11.21 -5.32
C GLY A 23 16.88 -9.70 -5.16
N LEU A 24 18.11 -9.20 -5.39
CA LEU A 24 18.39 -7.76 -5.42
C LEU A 24 17.63 -7.06 -6.54
N SER A 25 17.48 -7.71 -7.70
CA SER A 25 16.73 -7.16 -8.83
C SER A 25 15.26 -6.94 -8.49
N ILE A 26 14.65 -7.89 -7.77
CA ILE A 26 13.27 -7.74 -7.25
C ILE A 26 13.19 -6.57 -6.27
N ILE A 27 14.17 -6.42 -5.36
CA ILE A 27 14.20 -5.29 -4.40
C ILE A 27 14.28 -3.94 -5.13
N VAL A 28 15.23 -3.80 -6.06
CA VAL A 28 15.43 -2.56 -6.82
C VAL A 28 14.23 -2.24 -7.67
N PHE A 29 13.66 -3.24 -8.35
CA PHE A 29 12.41 -3.10 -9.10
C PHE A 29 11.27 -2.59 -8.21
N THR A 30 11.13 -3.16 -7.01
CA THR A 30 10.08 -2.76 -6.05
C THR A 30 10.22 -1.30 -5.65
N ILE A 31 11.44 -0.88 -5.31
CA ILE A 31 11.75 0.50 -4.92
C ILE A 31 11.48 1.44 -6.09
N PHE A 32 11.91 1.08 -7.31
CA PHE A 32 11.67 1.85 -8.52
C PHE A 32 10.18 2.11 -8.75
N VAL A 33 9.34 1.05 -8.71
CA VAL A 33 7.89 1.18 -8.86
C VAL A 33 7.30 2.07 -7.77
N LYS A 34 7.72 1.90 -6.51
CA LYS A 34 7.24 2.70 -5.38
C LYS A 34 7.61 4.18 -5.52
N VAL A 35 8.82 4.50 -5.97
CA VAL A 35 9.26 5.88 -6.22
C VAL A 35 8.47 6.50 -7.36
N LEU A 36 8.22 5.76 -8.44
CA LEU A 36 7.40 6.23 -9.56
C LEU A 36 5.96 6.54 -9.13
N LEU A 37 5.39 5.71 -8.25
CA LEU A 37 4.03 5.89 -7.70
C LEU A 37 3.97 6.88 -6.54
N LEU A 38 5.10 7.30 -5.98
CA LEU A 38 5.18 8.20 -4.82
C LEU A 38 4.31 9.47 -4.94
N PRO A 39 4.35 10.26 -6.03
CA PRO A 39 3.52 11.47 -6.14
C PRO A 39 2.03 11.16 -6.07
N LEU A 40 1.61 10.04 -6.66
CA LEU A 40 0.24 9.56 -6.59
C LEU A 40 -0.11 9.12 -5.16
N THR A 41 0.76 8.35 -4.50
CA THR A 41 0.53 7.89 -3.12
C THR A 41 0.42 9.06 -2.15
N ILE A 42 1.20 10.13 -2.33
CA ILE A 42 1.09 11.36 -1.54
C ILE A 42 -0.29 12.00 -1.69
N LYS A 43 -0.80 12.12 -2.93
CA LYS A 43 -2.15 12.63 -3.21
C LYS A 43 -3.22 11.75 -2.55
N GLN A 44 -3.08 10.43 -2.66
CA GLN A 44 -3.99 9.47 -2.03
C GLN A 44 -4.02 9.63 -0.52
N THR A 45 -2.87 9.74 0.14
CA THR A 45 -2.86 9.87 1.60
C THR A 45 -3.40 11.22 2.07
N LYS A 46 -3.22 12.30 1.31
CA LYS A 46 -3.89 13.59 1.61
C LYS A 46 -5.41 13.42 1.62
N SER A 47 -5.96 12.67 0.65
CA SER A 47 -7.39 12.36 0.61
C SER A 47 -7.81 11.49 1.80
N THR A 48 -7.02 10.49 2.19
CA THR A 48 -7.27 9.65 3.37
C THR A 48 -7.26 10.48 4.65
N LYS A 49 -6.35 11.46 4.78
CA LYS A 49 -6.33 12.37 5.94
C LYS A 49 -7.59 13.24 6.00
N ALA A 50 -8.03 13.81 4.88
CA ALA A 50 -9.29 14.56 4.85
C ALA A 50 -10.48 13.70 5.30
N MET A 51 -10.50 12.43 4.91
CA MET A 51 -11.50 11.47 5.37
C MET A 51 -11.43 11.24 6.89
N GLN A 52 -10.22 11.16 7.46
CA GLN A 52 -10.03 11.02 8.90
C GLN A 52 -10.56 12.25 9.67
N ASP A 53 -10.36 13.46 9.14
CA ASP A 53 -10.82 14.70 9.78
C ASP A 53 -12.36 14.74 9.95
N ILE A 54 -13.13 14.08 9.08
CA ILE A 54 -14.61 14.05 9.15
C ILE A 54 -15.18 12.84 9.90
N GLN A 55 -14.34 11.89 10.33
CA GLN A 55 -14.78 10.69 11.07
C GLN A 55 -15.59 10.97 12.34
N PRO A 56 -15.33 12.02 13.14
CA PRO A 56 -16.16 12.35 14.29
C PRO A 56 -17.62 12.63 13.89
N LYS A 57 -17.84 13.39 12.81
CA LYS A 57 -19.20 13.67 12.29
C LYS A 57 -19.88 12.43 11.75
N ILE A 58 -19.10 11.53 11.11
CA ILE A 58 -19.61 10.24 10.65
C ILE A 58 -20.12 9.41 11.83
N LYS A 59 -19.35 9.34 12.93
CA LYS A 59 -19.75 8.62 14.15
C LYS A 59 -21.02 9.21 14.77
N GLU A 60 -21.09 10.54 14.86
CA GLU A 60 -22.29 11.25 15.36
C GLU A 60 -23.54 10.95 14.53
N ILE A 61 -23.44 10.98 13.20
CA ILE A 61 -24.54 10.61 12.30
C ILE A 61 -24.93 9.13 12.50
N GLN A 62 -23.94 8.25 12.66
CA GLN A 62 -24.18 6.84 12.85
C GLN A 62 -24.96 6.55 14.14
N GLU A 63 -24.63 7.24 15.22
CA GLU A 63 -25.31 7.14 16.53
C GLU A 63 -26.70 7.76 16.47
N THR A 64 -26.83 8.96 15.90
CA THR A 64 -28.10 9.71 15.80
C THR A 64 -29.15 8.96 14.98
N TYR A 65 -28.74 8.32 13.87
CA TYR A 65 -29.63 7.65 12.93
C TYR A 65 -29.53 6.12 12.98
N LYS A 66 -29.06 5.54 14.09
CA LYS A 66 -28.88 4.08 14.26
C LYS A 66 -30.12 3.26 13.87
N ASN A 67 -31.31 3.79 14.12
CA ASN A 67 -32.59 3.13 13.83
C ASN A 67 -33.22 3.55 12.48
N LYS A 68 -32.52 4.36 11.68
CA LYS A 68 -33.02 4.95 10.42
C LYS A 68 -31.96 4.85 9.31
N PRO A 69 -31.73 3.64 8.75
CA PRO A 69 -30.60 3.38 7.84
C PRO A 69 -30.65 4.24 6.57
N GLU A 70 -31.83 4.48 6.01
CA GLU A 70 -31.97 5.33 4.81
C GLU A 70 -31.54 6.78 5.10
N LYS A 71 -31.99 7.34 6.23
CA LYS A 71 -31.62 8.70 6.63
C LYS A 71 -30.15 8.79 7.02
N GLN A 72 -29.61 7.77 7.67
CA GLN A 72 -28.18 7.65 7.97
C GLN A 72 -27.34 7.71 6.69
N GLN A 73 -27.69 6.94 5.65
CA GLN A 73 -26.97 6.94 4.38
C GLN A 73 -27.05 8.30 3.68
N GLN A 74 -28.21 8.95 3.69
CA GLN A 74 -28.39 10.28 3.11
C GLN A 74 -27.51 11.34 3.79
N GLU A 75 -27.52 11.40 5.12
CA GLU A 75 -26.73 12.37 5.88
C GLU A 75 -25.22 12.11 5.74
N LEU A 76 -24.79 10.84 5.71
CA LEU A 76 -23.40 10.49 5.41
C LEU A 76 -22.97 11.01 4.04
N MET A 77 -23.80 10.82 3.01
CA MET A 77 -23.50 11.31 1.66
C MET A 77 -23.41 12.84 1.61
N LYS A 78 -24.32 13.55 2.30
CA LYS A 78 -24.27 15.01 2.42
C LYS A 78 -22.96 15.48 3.04
N VAL A 79 -22.53 14.86 4.14
CA VAL A 79 -21.25 15.22 4.77
C VAL A 79 -20.06 15.02 3.84
N TYR A 80 -20.02 13.93 3.06
CA TYR A 80 -18.96 13.74 2.07
C TYR A 80 -18.98 14.81 0.98
N GLN A 81 -20.17 15.20 0.50
CA GLN A 81 -20.34 16.23 -0.53
C GLN A 81 -19.98 17.63 -0.02
N GLU A 82 -20.45 18.01 1.17
CA GLU A 82 -20.14 19.29 1.82
C GLU A 82 -18.65 19.44 2.10
N ALA A 83 -18.01 18.35 2.56
CA ALA A 83 -16.57 18.31 2.75
C ALA A 83 -15.78 18.24 1.43
N LYS A 84 -16.45 18.02 0.29
CA LYS A 84 -15.85 17.80 -1.04
C LYS A 84 -14.83 16.67 -1.04
N ILE A 85 -15.10 15.61 -0.27
CA ILE A 85 -14.23 14.44 -0.12
C ILE A 85 -14.83 13.27 -0.92
N ASN A 86 -13.99 12.61 -1.73
CA ASN A 86 -14.40 11.41 -2.45
C ASN A 86 -14.15 10.15 -1.61
N PRO A 87 -15.18 9.37 -1.22
CA PRO A 87 -14.99 8.14 -0.44
C PRO A 87 -14.23 7.05 -1.20
N LEU A 88 -14.29 7.03 -2.53
CA LEU A 88 -13.56 6.07 -3.37
C LEU A 88 -12.05 6.36 -3.45
N ALA A 89 -11.62 7.56 -3.05
CA ALA A 89 -10.19 7.87 -3.02
C ALA A 89 -9.42 6.99 -2.02
N GLY A 90 -10.11 6.43 -1.01
CA GLY A 90 -9.53 5.51 -0.04
C GLY A 90 -9.20 4.11 -0.61
N CYS A 91 -9.94 3.64 -1.62
CA CYS A 91 -9.68 2.37 -2.30
C CYS A 91 -8.86 2.53 -3.59
N LEU A 92 -8.60 3.76 -4.02
CA LEU A 92 -7.76 4.07 -5.18
C LEU A 92 -6.37 3.41 -5.16
N PRO A 93 -5.66 3.28 -4.02
CA PRO A 93 -4.40 2.55 -3.97
C PRO A 93 -4.55 1.10 -4.44
N LEU A 94 -5.63 0.43 -4.04
CA LEU A 94 -5.90 -0.95 -4.42
C LEU A 94 -6.16 -1.05 -5.93
N LEU A 95 -7.01 -0.17 -6.48
CA LEU A 95 -7.34 -0.18 -7.91
C LEU A 95 -6.11 0.00 -8.81
N ILE A 96 -5.18 0.86 -8.41
CA ILE A 96 -3.95 1.10 -9.18
C ILE A 96 -2.93 -0.02 -8.94
N GLN A 97 -2.90 -0.59 -7.73
CA GLN A 97 -2.00 -1.68 -7.40
C GLN A 97 -2.40 -2.98 -8.09
N MET A 98 -3.70 -3.24 -8.31
CA MET A 98 -4.20 -4.50 -8.87
C MET A 98 -3.60 -4.83 -10.25
N PRO A 99 -3.59 -3.94 -11.27
CA PRO A 99 -2.94 -4.21 -12.55
C PRO A 99 -1.44 -4.50 -12.43
N ILE A 100 -0.74 -3.75 -11.58
CA ILE A 100 0.70 -3.92 -11.34
C ILE A 100 0.95 -5.28 -10.66
N LEU A 101 0.10 -5.63 -9.70
CA LEU A 101 0.20 -6.89 -8.97
C LEU A 101 -0.05 -8.09 -9.89
N ILE A 102 -1.10 -8.03 -10.72
CA ILE A 102 -1.39 -9.08 -11.71
C ILE A 102 -0.22 -9.21 -12.69
N GLY A 103 0.28 -8.08 -13.20
CA GLY A 103 1.43 -8.06 -14.11
C GLY A 103 2.66 -8.72 -13.49
N LEU A 104 3.03 -8.27 -12.29
CA LEU A 104 4.19 -8.81 -11.58
C LEU A 104 4.00 -10.27 -11.18
N PHE A 105 2.80 -10.67 -10.73
CA PHE A 105 2.48 -12.06 -10.43
C PHE A 105 2.74 -12.96 -11.64
N THR A 106 2.30 -12.53 -12.83
CA THR A 106 2.54 -13.30 -14.06
C THR A 106 4.03 -13.36 -14.42
N VAL A 107 4.75 -12.24 -14.29
CA VAL A 107 6.19 -12.16 -14.58
C VAL A 107 7.00 -13.02 -13.62
N LEU A 108 6.76 -12.96 -12.31
CA LEU A 108 7.54 -13.71 -11.32
C LEU A 108 7.18 -15.21 -11.30
N ARG A 109 5.96 -15.58 -11.73
CA ARG A 109 5.56 -16.98 -11.84
C ARG A 109 6.14 -17.66 -13.08
N ASP A 110 6.27 -16.93 -14.18
CA ASP A 110 6.85 -17.47 -15.42
C ASP A 110 7.81 -16.46 -16.09
N PRO A 111 8.95 -16.17 -15.45
CA PRO A 111 9.85 -15.11 -15.89
C PRO A 111 10.54 -15.41 -17.23
N VAL A 112 10.57 -16.67 -17.66
CA VAL A 112 11.08 -17.07 -18.98
C VAL A 112 10.12 -16.61 -20.08
N THR A 113 8.81 -16.83 -19.91
CA THR A 113 7.79 -16.38 -20.87
C THR A 113 7.77 -14.87 -21.04
N TYR A 114 8.12 -14.11 -20.00
CA TYR A 114 8.19 -12.65 -20.04
C TYR A 114 9.59 -12.10 -20.33
N GLY A 115 10.52 -12.94 -20.79
CA GLY A 115 11.83 -12.53 -21.28
C GLY A 115 12.82 -12.05 -20.21
N VAL A 116 12.53 -12.29 -18.93
CA VAL A 116 13.47 -11.98 -17.83
C VAL A 116 14.68 -12.93 -17.87
N PHE A 117 14.45 -14.19 -18.22
CA PHE A 117 15.50 -15.20 -18.42
C PHE A 117 15.31 -15.87 -19.78
N GLN A 118 16.42 -16.30 -20.40
CA GLN A 118 16.37 -16.94 -21.72
C GLN A 118 15.70 -18.32 -21.68
N ASP A 119 15.96 -19.07 -20.60
CA ASP A 119 15.48 -20.44 -20.44
C ASP A 119 15.33 -20.81 -18.95
N LYS A 120 14.76 -21.98 -18.71
CA LYS A 120 14.51 -22.49 -17.34
C LYS A 120 15.78 -22.85 -16.58
N ALA A 121 16.88 -23.20 -17.25
CA ALA A 121 18.15 -23.49 -16.61
C ALA A 121 18.81 -22.21 -16.07
N THR A 122 18.81 -21.14 -16.88
CA THR A 122 19.26 -19.81 -16.46
C THR A 122 18.44 -19.31 -15.27
N LEU A 123 17.11 -19.49 -15.29
CA LEU A 123 16.25 -19.17 -14.15
C LEU A 123 16.61 -19.99 -12.91
N ALA A 124 16.85 -21.30 -13.05
CA ALA A 124 17.15 -22.18 -11.92
C ALA A 124 18.41 -21.69 -11.20
N THR A 125 19.49 -21.43 -11.95
CA THR A 125 20.74 -20.90 -11.39
C THR A 125 20.55 -19.50 -10.78
N ALA A 126 19.82 -18.61 -11.45
CA ALA A 126 19.60 -17.25 -10.94
C ALA A 126 18.70 -17.19 -9.70
N SER A 127 17.86 -18.21 -9.50
CA SER A 127 16.90 -18.28 -8.40
C SER A 127 17.45 -18.97 -7.15
N GLU A 128 18.60 -19.62 -7.25
CA GLU A 128 19.27 -20.28 -6.13
C GLU A 128 19.95 -19.26 -5.22
N GLY A 129 19.59 -19.30 -3.93
CA GLY A 129 20.28 -18.56 -2.88
C GLY A 129 20.11 -17.04 -2.92
N PHE A 130 19.30 -16.51 -2.01
CA PHE A 130 19.26 -15.07 -1.72
C PHE A 130 19.06 -14.82 -0.23
N LEU A 131 20.10 -14.32 0.46
CA LEU A 131 20.11 -14.21 1.93
C LEU A 131 19.84 -15.58 2.59
N TRP A 132 18.75 -15.72 3.34
CA TRP A 132 18.30 -17.00 3.92
C TRP A 132 17.36 -17.78 2.97
N ILE A 133 16.91 -17.16 1.88
CA ILE A 133 15.96 -17.77 0.93
C ILE A 133 16.73 -18.77 0.07
N LYS A 134 16.32 -20.04 0.12
CA LYS A 134 16.97 -21.10 -0.64
C LYS A 134 16.67 -21.03 -2.13
N ASN A 135 15.43 -20.71 -2.49
CA ASN A 135 15.02 -20.59 -3.88
C ASN A 135 13.90 -19.55 -4.05
N LEU A 136 14.09 -18.58 -4.95
CA LEU A 136 13.13 -17.49 -5.19
C LEU A 136 11.85 -17.92 -5.91
N THR A 137 11.84 -19.10 -6.54
CA THR A 137 10.66 -19.66 -7.23
C THR A 137 9.78 -20.53 -6.34
N GLN A 138 10.25 -20.87 -5.13
CA GLN A 138 9.54 -21.68 -4.14
C GLN A 138 9.11 -20.82 -2.94
N PRO A 139 8.06 -21.21 -2.19
CA PRO A 139 7.69 -20.51 -0.96
C PRO A 139 8.82 -20.56 0.09
N ASP A 140 8.93 -19.50 0.90
CA ASP A 140 9.89 -19.41 2.02
C ASP A 140 9.17 -19.04 3.32
N ILE A 141 9.38 -19.86 4.35
CA ILE A 141 8.63 -19.77 5.62
C ILE A 141 8.99 -18.49 6.39
N ILE A 142 10.28 -18.18 6.47
CA ILE A 142 10.75 -17.00 7.23
C ILE A 142 10.23 -15.74 6.55
N LEU A 143 10.31 -15.69 5.21
CA LEU A 143 9.82 -14.57 4.44
C LEU A 143 8.30 -14.43 4.49
N ALA A 144 7.54 -15.53 4.52
CA ALA A 144 6.08 -15.49 4.70
C ALA A 144 5.70 -14.82 6.03
N VAL A 145 6.37 -15.20 7.12
CA VAL A 145 6.18 -14.59 8.45
C VAL A 145 6.54 -13.10 8.43
N LEU A 146 7.68 -12.74 7.82
CA LEU A 146 8.08 -11.33 7.67
C LEU A 146 7.08 -10.53 6.83
N SER A 147 6.55 -11.09 5.75
CA SER A 147 5.53 -10.44 4.93
C SER A 147 4.25 -10.18 5.71
N GLY A 148 3.75 -11.19 6.45
CA GLY A 148 2.59 -11.04 7.33
C GLY A 148 2.83 -9.99 8.43
N ALA A 149 3.98 -10.04 9.09
CA ALA A 149 4.35 -9.11 10.15
C ALA A 149 4.50 -7.66 9.65
N THR A 150 5.17 -7.47 8.51
CA THR A 150 5.34 -6.13 7.90
C THR A 150 4.01 -5.57 7.40
N THR A 151 3.12 -6.42 6.87
CA THR A 151 1.76 -6.03 6.49
C THR A 151 0.99 -5.54 7.70
N PHE A 152 1.02 -6.32 8.79
CA PHE A 152 0.37 -5.96 10.04
C PHE A 152 0.89 -4.63 10.59
N LEU A 153 2.21 -4.48 10.67
CA LEU A 153 2.86 -3.27 11.16
C LEU A 153 2.51 -2.05 10.30
N MET A 154 2.57 -2.18 8.98
CA MET A 154 2.21 -1.12 8.04
C MET A 154 0.75 -0.67 8.26
N GLN A 155 -0.19 -1.61 8.32
CA GLN A 155 -1.61 -1.31 8.54
C GLN A 155 -1.82 -0.61 9.88
N MET A 156 -1.18 -1.09 10.95
CA MET A 156 -1.27 -0.49 12.29
C MET A 156 -0.73 0.93 12.34
N ILE A 157 0.36 1.24 11.63
CA ILE A 157 0.92 2.60 11.55
C ILE A 157 0.00 3.54 10.78
N MET A 158 -0.61 3.05 9.70
CA MET A 158 -1.50 3.87 8.85
C MET A 158 -2.88 4.09 9.47
N MET A 159 -3.30 3.27 10.44
CA MET A 159 -4.57 3.41 11.14
C MET A 159 -4.49 4.38 12.33
N PRO A 160 -5.41 5.36 12.43
CA PRO A 160 -5.56 6.19 13.62
C PRO A 160 -5.94 5.38 14.87
N LYS A 161 -5.41 5.75 16.04
CA LYS A 161 -5.66 5.05 17.33
C LYS A 161 -7.13 5.06 17.74
N ASP A 162 -7.87 6.11 17.38
CA ASP A 162 -9.32 6.29 17.59
C ASP A 162 -10.20 5.44 16.66
N GLN A 163 -9.59 4.76 15.68
CA GLN A 163 -10.25 3.89 14.69
C GLN A 163 -9.84 2.42 14.82
N GLN A 164 -9.11 2.07 15.88
CA GLN A 164 -8.73 0.69 16.18
C GLN A 164 -9.87 -0.18 16.71
N GLN A 165 -11.12 0.28 16.72
CA GLN A 165 -12.26 -0.49 17.24
C GLN A 165 -13.24 -0.86 16.12
N GLY A 166 -13.81 -2.07 16.20
CA GLY A 166 -14.81 -2.57 15.25
C GLY A 166 -14.22 -3.14 13.95
N SER A 167 -14.93 -2.90 12.83
CA SER A 167 -14.70 -3.54 11.52
C SER A 167 -13.29 -3.32 10.94
N MET A 168 -12.66 -2.15 11.17
CA MET A 168 -11.33 -1.85 10.62
C MET A 168 -10.20 -2.71 11.24
N LYS A 169 -10.30 -3.05 12.54
CA LYS A 169 -9.31 -3.91 13.21
C LYS A 169 -9.41 -5.35 12.71
N ILE A 170 -10.62 -5.84 12.48
CA ILE A 170 -10.86 -7.15 11.86
C ILE A 170 -10.25 -7.19 10.46
N MET A 171 -10.48 -6.15 9.65
CA MET A 171 -9.89 -6.06 8.31
C MET A 171 -8.35 -6.08 8.34
N THR A 172 -7.75 -5.43 9.34
CA THR A 172 -6.29 -5.44 9.54
C THR A 172 -5.74 -6.84 9.78
N TYR A 173 -6.34 -7.56 10.74
CA TYR A 173 -5.92 -8.93 11.06
C TYR A 173 -6.19 -9.89 9.91
N PHE A 174 -7.34 -9.74 9.26
CA PHE A 174 -7.70 -10.54 8.09
C PHE A 174 -6.70 -10.36 6.96
N MET A 175 -6.39 -9.12 6.57
CA MET A 175 -5.42 -8.84 5.51
C MET A 175 -4.03 -9.35 5.87
N SER A 176 -3.61 -9.20 7.12
CA SER A 176 -2.30 -9.69 7.58
C SER A 176 -2.23 -11.22 7.57
N GLY A 177 -3.30 -11.90 8.00
CA GLY A 177 -3.41 -13.35 7.94
C GLY A 177 -3.45 -13.87 6.51
N MET A 178 -4.17 -13.19 5.62
CA MET A 178 -4.18 -13.50 4.18
C MET A 178 -2.79 -13.36 3.58
N MET A 179 -2.04 -12.33 3.98
CA MET A 179 -0.69 -12.12 3.48
C MET A 179 0.29 -13.18 3.94
N LEU A 180 0.15 -13.63 5.18
CA LEU A 180 0.89 -14.76 5.72
C LEU A 180 0.57 -16.05 4.94
N PHE A 181 -0.71 -16.33 4.70
CA PHE A 181 -1.17 -17.47 3.92
C PHE A 181 -0.63 -17.44 2.48
N TRP A 182 -0.70 -16.29 1.81
CA TRP A 182 -0.12 -16.10 0.48
C TRP A 182 1.40 -16.27 0.47
N GLY A 183 2.10 -15.83 1.52
CA GLY A 183 3.54 -16.05 1.66
C GLY A 183 3.92 -17.53 1.71
N PHE A 184 3.07 -18.38 2.31
CA PHE A 184 3.26 -19.83 2.32
C PHE A 184 2.84 -20.52 1.02
N THR A 185 2.04 -19.86 0.18
CA THR A 185 1.47 -20.45 -1.03
C THR A 185 2.25 -20.06 -2.29
N PHE A 186 2.77 -18.83 -2.35
CA PHE A 186 3.37 -18.26 -3.54
C PHE A 186 4.91 -18.26 -3.50
N PRO A 187 5.56 -18.15 -4.68
CA PRO A 187 7.01 -18.05 -4.79
C PRO A 187 7.60 -16.94 -3.91
N ALA A 188 8.75 -17.21 -3.29
CA ALA A 188 9.44 -16.27 -2.42
C ALA A 188 9.78 -14.94 -3.11
N GLY A 189 10.01 -14.93 -4.43
CA GLY A 189 10.21 -13.69 -5.18
C GLY A 189 9.01 -12.73 -5.10
N LEU A 190 7.79 -13.26 -5.13
CA LEU A 190 6.58 -12.45 -4.97
C LEU A 190 6.41 -11.99 -3.50
N THR A 191 6.68 -12.88 -2.56
CA THR A 191 6.65 -12.57 -1.12
C THR A 191 7.71 -11.51 -0.75
N LEU A 192 8.87 -11.54 -1.41
CA LEU A 192 9.93 -10.56 -1.26
C LEU A 192 9.49 -9.19 -1.75
N TYR A 193 8.87 -9.13 -2.94
CA TYR A 193 8.29 -7.90 -3.47
C TYR A 193 7.30 -7.26 -2.49
N TRP A 194 6.37 -8.03 -1.93
CA TRP A 194 5.43 -7.49 -0.94
C TRP A 194 6.11 -7.01 0.33
N THR A 195 7.04 -7.79 0.87
CA THR A 195 7.77 -7.44 2.09
C THR A 195 8.54 -6.14 1.92
N VAL A 196 9.29 -5.99 0.82
CA VAL A 196 10.03 -4.77 0.49
C VAL A 196 9.08 -3.60 0.25
N GLY A 197 7.96 -3.84 -0.43
CA GLY A 197 6.93 -2.83 -0.67
C GLY A 197 6.30 -2.30 0.63
N ASN A 198 6.07 -3.17 1.60
CA ASN A 198 5.57 -2.80 2.93
C ASN A 198 6.62 -1.99 3.70
N LEU A 199 7.87 -2.44 3.73
CA LEU A 199 8.98 -1.71 4.37
C LEU A 199 9.16 -0.32 3.77
N PHE A 200 9.12 -0.20 2.44
CA PHE A 200 9.14 1.09 1.76
C PHE A 200 7.95 1.96 2.20
N SER A 201 6.75 1.39 2.26
CA SER A 201 5.54 2.14 2.63
C SER A 201 5.59 2.63 4.09
N ILE A 202 6.18 1.83 4.99
CA ILE A 202 6.47 2.23 6.37
C ILE A 202 7.47 3.39 6.39
N ALA A 203 8.60 3.26 5.67
CA ALA A 203 9.59 4.32 5.58
C ALA A 203 8.99 5.62 4.99
N GLN A 204 8.24 5.50 3.90
CA GLN A 204 7.52 6.60 3.27
C GLN A 204 6.55 7.27 4.26
N HIS A 205 5.84 6.50 5.09
CA HIS A 205 4.95 7.05 6.10
C HIS A 205 5.70 7.96 7.08
N TYR A 206 6.82 7.49 7.63
CA TYR A 206 7.62 8.29 8.55
C TYR A 206 8.28 9.51 7.90
N LEU A 207 8.82 9.36 6.69
CA LEU A 207 9.58 10.42 6.01
C LEU A 207 8.69 11.50 5.37
N VAL A 208 7.49 11.13 4.89
CA VAL A 208 6.62 12.05 4.14
C VAL A 208 5.37 12.41 4.93
N MET A 209 4.73 11.45 5.60
CA MET A 209 3.42 11.68 6.23
C MET A 209 3.50 12.48 7.52
N ASN A 210 4.46 12.16 8.39
CA ASN A 210 4.65 12.90 9.64
C ASN A 210 4.90 14.40 9.42
N PRO A 211 5.81 14.83 8.53
CA PRO A 211 6.02 16.25 8.29
C PRO A 211 4.84 16.92 7.56
N LEU A 212 4.14 16.20 6.66
CA LEU A 212 2.90 16.72 6.06
C LEU A 212 1.80 16.92 7.09
N LYS A 213 1.68 16.01 8.08
CA LYS A 213 0.71 16.16 9.16
C LYS A 213 0.99 17.41 10.00
N ALA A 214 2.25 17.64 10.36
CA ALA A 214 2.69 18.82 11.10
C ALA A 214 2.43 20.12 10.33
N LYS A 215 2.82 20.20 9.05
CA LYS A 215 2.55 21.38 8.21
C LYS A 215 1.06 21.71 8.12
N LEU A 216 0.21 20.72 7.92
CA LEU A 216 -1.24 20.90 7.85
C LEU A 216 -1.88 21.34 9.18
N ALA A 217 -1.28 20.98 10.32
CA ALA A 217 -1.74 21.44 11.63
C ALA A 217 -1.41 22.92 11.83
N ASN A 218 -0.17 23.31 11.56
CA ASN A 218 0.31 24.69 11.69
C ASN A 218 -0.48 25.64 10.79
N SER A 219 -0.77 25.25 9.53
CA SER A 219 -1.59 26.08 8.63
C SER A 219 -3.04 26.25 9.10
N LYS A 220 -3.62 25.27 9.83
CA LYS A 220 -4.95 25.44 10.43
C LYS A 220 -4.90 26.40 11.62
N GLU A 221 -3.85 26.36 12.43
CA GLU A 221 -3.66 27.28 13.56
C GLU A 221 -3.46 28.72 13.10
N GLU A 222 -2.64 28.97 12.07
CA GLU A 222 -2.43 30.31 11.49
C GLU A 222 -3.76 30.93 11.01
N VAL A 223 -4.60 30.17 10.30
CA VAL A 223 -5.90 30.65 9.81
C VAL A 223 -6.86 30.96 10.97
N ILE A 224 -6.83 30.18 12.05
CA ILE A 224 -7.66 30.43 13.24
C ILE A 224 -7.19 31.70 13.96
N ASP A 225 -5.88 31.92 14.04
CA ASP A 225 -5.30 33.07 14.73
C ASP A 225 -5.54 34.38 13.96
N GLU A 226 -5.36 34.38 12.64
CA GLU A 226 -5.74 35.51 11.78
C GLU A 226 -7.24 35.86 11.87
N GLY A 227 -8.10 34.85 11.96
CA GLY A 227 -9.54 35.03 12.14
C GLY A 227 -9.91 35.67 13.49
N LYS A 228 -9.20 35.30 14.57
CA LYS A 228 -9.38 35.92 15.90
C LYS A 228 -8.89 37.37 15.94
N HIS A 229 -7.82 37.69 15.23
CA HIS A 229 -7.31 39.05 15.14
C HIS A 229 -8.19 39.98 14.28
N ARG A 230 -8.87 39.45 13.25
CA ARG A 230 -9.85 40.21 12.45
C ARG A 230 -11.15 40.54 13.18
N ASN A 231 -11.67 39.64 14.02
CA ASN A 231 -12.91 39.89 14.78
C ASN A 231 -12.73 40.79 16.02
N LYS A 232 -11.51 41.25 16.32
CA LYS A 232 -11.20 42.17 17.44
C LYS A 232 -11.00 43.63 17.02
N LYS A 233 -11.12 43.96 15.73
CA LYS A 233 -11.13 45.34 15.20
C LYS A 233 -12.54 45.71 14.78
#